data_AF-A0A914CSA0-F1
#
_entry.id   AF-A0A914CSA0-F1
#
_cell.length_a   1.000
_cell.length_b   1.000
_cell.length_c   1.000
_cell.angle_alpha   90.00
_cell.angle_beta   90.00
_cell.angle_gamma   90.00
#
_symmetry.space_group_name_H-M   'P 1'
#
loop_
_entity.id
_entity.type
_entity.pdbx_description
1 polymer ?
#
loop_
_entity_poly.entity_id
_entity_poly.type
_entity_poly.pdbx_seq_one_letter_code
_entity_poly.pdbx_strand_id
1 'polypeptide(L)'
;MIEFSGAKKIPYPPHFLCFRDENDIYLPFEKFIRKQFEATGRVVKDGLDQRFEYFTSYAKIRLPDFITYDPFSFFGHFGSYNVEIRERVRCISAEFGVPMSTQWDSIPYFYPIQIAQFALQHYSRNLTDKPPKVKSIQLDQLIEQEHAMKKDESSVKITSSENGVIIALDDDPSFTVLIFSWIPENDDAAFSVTITDRRSHRTVKLMYKFVEDRRCVWPNIETDDYNEDNRKQEELVFTYSLGKRDHFSFQTIVRDILIDTSKALALVEPVSVRKDGTQNGGLKTGDITLLSLKFYGDCTIRAPIKQQTKAHHEMFLRASEWFLKNQDSQGGWAVPVQRTIADNQLVLAAGWHSAMAQGHALSVLTRAFHATQDSRFIEAGEKALHLFNKVKH
;
A
#
# COMPACT_ATOMS: atom_id res chain seq x y z
N MET A 1 53.95 -30.69 -3.32
CA MET A 1 52.87 -31.06 -4.26
C MET A 1 51.59 -30.46 -3.72
N ILE A 2 51.11 -29.40 -4.36
CA ILE A 2 49.80 -28.82 -4.07
C ILE A 2 48.95 -29.14 -5.30
N GLU A 3 48.06 -30.11 -5.15
CA GLU A 3 47.06 -30.45 -6.17
C GLU A 3 46.03 -29.33 -6.23
N PHE A 4 45.91 -28.71 -7.41
CA PHE A 4 44.77 -27.86 -7.72
C PHE A 4 43.59 -28.76 -8.11
N SER A 5 42.79 -29.18 -7.12
CA SER A 5 41.48 -29.75 -7.36
C SER A 5 40.49 -28.63 -7.70
N GLY A 6 39.89 -28.69 -8.90
CA GLY A 6 38.68 -27.92 -9.21
C GLY A 6 38.77 -26.94 -10.37
N ALA A 7 39.29 -27.36 -11.53
CA ALA A 7 38.91 -26.71 -12.77
C ALA A 7 37.41 -26.95 -12.99
N LYS A 8 36.57 -25.95 -12.73
CA LYS A 8 35.17 -25.95 -13.19
C LYS A 8 35.19 -26.18 -14.70
N LYS A 9 34.65 -27.31 -15.16
CA LYS A 9 34.31 -27.52 -16.57
C LYS A 9 33.53 -26.30 -17.03
N ILE A 10 34.11 -25.50 -17.92
CA ILE A 10 33.37 -24.50 -18.70
C ILE A 10 32.34 -25.32 -19.48
N PRO A 11 31.03 -25.17 -19.25
CA PRO A 11 30.05 -25.91 -20.01
C PRO A 11 30.22 -25.53 -21.48
N TYR A 12 30.21 -26.51 -22.38
CA TYR A 12 30.11 -26.26 -23.82
C TYR A 12 29.02 -25.21 -24.08
N PRO A 13 29.25 -24.22 -24.96
CA PRO A 13 28.24 -23.22 -25.24
C PRO A 13 26.94 -23.92 -25.64
N PRO A 14 25.78 -23.48 -25.13
CA PRO A 14 24.52 -24.13 -25.43
C PRO A 14 24.30 -24.16 -26.96
N HIS A 15 24.04 -25.36 -27.49
CA HIS A 15 23.63 -25.51 -28.89
C HIS A 15 22.17 -25.08 -29.04
N PHE A 16 21.90 -24.13 -29.92
CA PHE A 16 20.56 -23.66 -30.24
C PHE A 16 20.11 -24.20 -31.59
N LEU A 17 18.85 -24.65 -31.67
CA LEU A 17 18.20 -24.93 -32.93
C LEU A 17 17.84 -23.59 -33.60
N CYS A 18 18.39 -23.36 -34.77
CA CYS A 18 18.14 -22.18 -35.60
C CYS A 18 17.41 -22.60 -36.87
N PHE A 19 16.72 -21.66 -37.51
CA PHE A 19 16.15 -21.87 -38.83
C PHE A 19 17.08 -21.26 -39.88
N ARG A 20 17.26 -21.93 -41.00
CA ARG A 20 18.06 -21.43 -42.13
C ARG A 20 17.18 -21.45 -43.36
N ASP A 21 17.10 -20.31 -44.05
CA ASP A 21 16.45 -20.17 -45.33
C ASP A 21 17.47 -19.63 -46.32
N GLU A 22 17.91 -20.46 -47.27
CA GLU A 22 19.01 -20.16 -48.20
C GLU A 22 20.29 -19.62 -47.51
N ASN A 23 20.48 -18.29 -47.57
CA ASN A 23 21.61 -17.56 -47.01
C ASN A 23 21.31 -16.92 -45.64
N ASP A 24 20.05 -16.86 -45.24
CA ASP A 24 19.61 -16.24 -44.00
C ASP A 24 19.55 -17.26 -42.85
N ILE A 25 20.02 -16.82 -41.68
CA ILE A 25 19.98 -17.61 -40.44
C ILE A 25 19.10 -16.87 -39.44
N TYR A 26 18.03 -17.53 -39.02
CA TYR A 26 17.07 -17.03 -38.05
C TYR A 26 17.35 -17.66 -36.68
N LEU A 27 17.56 -16.80 -35.70
CA LEU A 27 17.89 -17.20 -34.33
C LEU A 27 16.63 -17.17 -33.45
N PRO A 28 16.44 -18.15 -32.55
CA PRO A 28 15.25 -18.22 -31.72
C PRO A 28 15.22 -17.10 -30.66
N PHE A 29 14.16 -16.29 -30.66
CA PHE A 29 14.07 -15.14 -29.76
C PHE A 29 14.13 -15.52 -28.27
N GLU A 30 13.26 -16.41 -27.81
CA GLU A 30 13.16 -16.80 -26.39
C GLU A 30 14.40 -17.54 -25.86
N LYS A 31 14.99 -18.39 -26.71
CA LYS A 31 16.10 -19.26 -26.28
C LYS A 31 17.44 -18.55 -26.35
N PHE A 32 17.62 -17.64 -27.32
CA PHE A 32 18.89 -16.98 -27.59
C PHE A 32 18.80 -15.47 -27.41
N ILE A 33 18.06 -14.76 -28.26
CA ILE A 33 18.10 -13.28 -28.32
C ILE A 33 17.73 -12.62 -26.98
N ARG A 34 16.63 -13.04 -26.35
CA ARG A 34 16.14 -12.50 -25.07
C ARG A 34 17.21 -12.59 -23.97
N LYS A 35 17.92 -13.72 -23.87
CA LYS A 35 18.92 -13.95 -22.82
C LYS A 35 20.27 -13.34 -23.14
N GLN A 36 20.72 -13.45 -24.40
CA GLN A 36 22.03 -12.99 -24.83
C GLN A 36 22.14 -11.46 -24.85
N PHE A 37 21.05 -10.78 -25.20
CA PHE A 37 21.02 -9.33 -25.37
C PHE A 37 20.12 -8.62 -24.36
N GLU A 38 19.56 -9.36 -23.38
CA GLU A 38 18.60 -8.83 -22.40
C GLU A 38 17.41 -8.10 -23.06
N ALA A 39 17.05 -8.52 -24.28
CA ALA A 39 15.97 -7.91 -25.06
C ALA A 39 14.59 -8.37 -24.56
N THR A 40 13.57 -7.56 -24.78
CA THR A 40 12.17 -7.92 -24.51
C THR A 40 11.39 -7.99 -25.82
N GLY A 41 10.42 -8.89 -25.92
CA GLY A 41 9.56 -8.95 -27.08
C GLY A 41 8.26 -9.69 -26.80
N ARG A 42 7.26 -9.40 -27.63
CA ARG A 42 5.92 -10.01 -27.52
C ARG A 42 5.23 -10.05 -28.88
N VAL A 43 4.38 -11.06 -29.06
CA VAL A 43 3.45 -11.10 -30.21
C VAL A 43 2.22 -10.28 -29.86
N VAL A 44 1.89 -9.32 -30.71
CA VAL A 44 0.66 -8.52 -30.62
C VAL A 44 -0.26 -8.94 -31.76
N LYS A 45 -1.53 -9.19 -31.42
CA LYS A 45 -2.59 -9.48 -32.37
C LYS A 45 -3.38 -8.19 -32.63
N ASP A 46 -3.59 -7.89 -33.90
CA ASP A 46 -4.33 -6.72 -34.37
C ASP A 46 -5.38 -7.19 -35.38
N GLY A 47 -6.55 -7.59 -34.87
CA GLY A 47 -7.54 -8.31 -35.67
C GLY A 47 -7.03 -9.69 -36.12
N LEU A 48 -6.93 -9.88 -37.45
CA LEU A 48 -6.37 -11.10 -38.06
C LEU A 48 -4.84 -11.08 -38.19
N ASP A 49 -4.23 -9.90 -38.11
CA ASP A 49 -2.79 -9.75 -38.27
C ASP A 49 -2.05 -10.04 -36.95
N GLN A 50 -0.85 -10.62 -37.08
CA GLN A 50 0.06 -10.86 -35.97
C GLN A 50 1.40 -10.23 -36.28
N ARG A 51 1.91 -9.42 -35.36
CA ARG A 51 3.26 -8.86 -35.44
C ARG A 51 4.04 -9.15 -34.17
N PHE A 52 5.35 -9.28 -34.30
CA PHE A 52 6.25 -9.37 -33.17
C PHE A 52 6.83 -7.98 -32.87
N GLU A 53 6.58 -7.47 -31.67
CA GLU A 53 7.15 -6.21 -31.19
C GLU A 53 8.44 -6.51 -30.42
N TYR A 54 9.57 -5.98 -30.89
CA TYR A 54 10.89 -6.08 -30.26
C TYR A 54 11.23 -4.79 -29.50
N PHE A 55 11.76 -4.92 -28.29
CA PHE A 55 12.14 -3.81 -27.43
C PHE A 55 13.53 -4.03 -26.84
N THR A 56 14.38 -3.01 -26.92
CA THR A 56 15.70 -2.98 -26.27
C THR A 56 15.63 -2.59 -24.79
N SER A 57 14.49 -2.05 -24.35
CA SER A 57 14.22 -1.69 -22.95
C SER A 57 12.73 -1.75 -22.65
N TYR A 58 12.37 -1.88 -21.37
CA TYR A 58 10.98 -1.94 -20.93
C TYR A 58 10.45 -0.60 -20.38
N ALA A 59 11.34 0.33 -20.06
CA ALA A 59 10.97 1.61 -19.46
C ALA A 59 10.45 2.58 -20.53
N LYS A 60 9.30 3.19 -20.26
CA LYS A 60 8.77 4.28 -21.08
C LYS A 60 9.11 5.62 -20.44
N ILE A 61 9.73 6.51 -21.21
CA ILE A 61 9.93 7.90 -20.79
C ILE A 61 8.56 8.58 -20.77
N ARG A 62 8.21 9.19 -19.64
CA ARG A 62 7.08 10.10 -19.55
C ARG A 62 7.63 11.51 -19.66
N LEU A 63 7.35 12.17 -20.77
CA LEU A 63 7.69 13.57 -20.94
C LEU A 63 6.77 14.39 -20.03
N PRO A 64 7.31 15.39 -19.32
CA PRO A 64 6.48 16.30 -18.54
C PRO A 64 5.64 17.16 -19.48
N ASP A 65 4.39 17.41 -19.10
CA ASP A 65 3.50 18.34 -19.81
C ASP A 65 3.79 19.82 -19.44
N PHE A 66 4.85 20.06 -18.64
CA PHE A 66 5.27 21.39 -18.18
C PHE A 66 6.66 21.76 -18.73
N ILE A 67 6.88 23.07 -18.93
CA ILE A 67 8.19 23.63 -19.31
C ILE A 67 9.06 23.86 -18.06
N THR A 68 8.45 24.40 -17.00
CA THR A 68 9.10 24.68 -15.71
C THR A 68 8.38 23.92 -14.61
N TYR A 69 9.13 23.25 -13.75
CA TYR A 69 8.56 22.51 -12.63
C TYR A 69 8.10 23.45 -11.50
N ASP A 70 6.85 23.30 -11.09
CA ASP A 70 6.27 24.00 -9.94
C ASP A 70 6.29 23.09 -8.68
N PRO A 71 6.98 23.50 -7.58
CA PRO A 71 7.01 22.75 -6.33
C PRO A 71 5.63 22.49 -5.70
N PHE A 72 4.60 23.27 -6.04
CA PHE A 72 3.23 23.11 -5.55
C PHE A 72 2.32 22.34 -6.52
N SER A 73 2.85 21.96 -7.70
CA SER A 73 2.13 21.10 -8.64
C SER A 73 2.37 19.61 -8.36
N PHE A 74 1.85 18.73 -9.20
CA PHE A 74 2.06 17.29 -9.11
C PHE A 74 3.56 16.94 -9.15
N PHE A 75 3.96 15.90 -8.42
CA PHE A 75 5.37 15.55 -8.24
C PHE A 75 5.86 14.66 -9.38
N GLY A 76 6.54 15.24 -10.37
CA GLY A 76 7.06 14.52 -11.54
C GLY A 76 5.96 13.72 -12.24
N HIS A 77 6.08 12.39 -12.27
CA HIS A 77 5.09 11.49 -12.86
C HIS A 77 4.41 10.59 -11.82
N PHE A 78 4.47 10.95 -10.52
CA PHE A 78 3.98 10.12 -9.43
C PHE A 78 2.46 9.94 -9.43
N GLY A 79 1.69 10.78 -10.14
CA GLY A 79 0.26 10.52 -10.36
C GLY A 79 -0.02 9.15 -11.00
N SER A 80 0.96 8.61 -11.74
CA SER A 80 0.89 7.28 -12.37
C SER A 80 1.38 6.13 -11.51
N TYR A 81 1.95 6.41 -10.34
CA TYR A 81 2.45 5.38 -9.43
C TYR A 81 1.29 4.76 -8.67
N ASN A 82 1.46 3.48 -8.32
CA ASN A 82 0.62 2.77 -7.37
C ASN A 82 1.57 2.16 -6.33
N VAL A 83 1.84 2.89 -5.25
CA VAL A 83 2.84 2.51 -4.25
C VAL A 83 2.32 1.37 -3.40
N GLU A 84 1.10 1.50 -2.91
CA GLU A 84 0.38 0.59 -2.05
C GLU A 84 0.24 -0.82 -2.64
N ILE A 85 0.06 -0.96 -3.95
CA ILE A 85 -0.08 -2.28 -4.58
C ILE A 85 1.24 -3.04 -4.70
N ARG A 86 2.40 -2.38 -4.53
CA ARG A 86 3.72 -3.02 -4.69
C ARG A 86 3.85 -4.19 -3.71
N GLU A 87 4.49 -5.26 -4.16
CA GLU A 87 4.70 -6.50 -3.38
C GLU A 87 5.42 -6.21 -2.04
N ARG A 88 6.43 -5.35 -2.07
CA ARG A 88 7.19 -4.89 -0.89
C ARG A 88 6.40 -3.99 0.08
N VAL A 89 5.12 -3.75 -0.15
CA VAL A 89 4.20 -3.12 0.83
C VAL A 89 3.37 -4.23 1.45
N ARG A 90 3.58 -4.48 2.75
CA ARG A 90 2.81 -5.49 3.48
C ARG A 90 1.36 -5.08 3.64
N CYS A 91 1.13 -3.84 4.06
CA CYS A 91 -0.16 -3.30 4.43
C CYS A 91 -0.09 -1.77 4.38
N ILE A 92 -1.24 -1.13 4.47
CA ILE A 92 -1.35 0.25 4.95
C ILE A 92 -1.64 0.15 6.44
N SER A 93 -0.74 0.66 7.29
CA SER A 93 -0.91 0.66 8.76
C SER A 93 -2.28 1.24 9.13
N ALA A 94 -3.05 0.53 9.96
CA ALA A 94 -4.35 1.03 10.41
C ALA A 94 -4.21 2.13 11.48
N GLU A 95 -3.12 2.09 12.25
CA GLU A 95 -2.72 3.13 13.20
C GLU A 95 -2.42 4.47 12.50
N PHE A 96 -1.53 4.47 11.49
CA PHE A 96 -1.02 5.71 10.90
C PHE A 96 -1.59 6.05 9.52
N GLY A 97 -2.20 5.09 8.81
CA GLY A 97 -2.68 5.30 7.44
C GLY A 97 -1.57 5.39 6.39
N VAL A 98 -0.40 4.79 6.63
CA VAL A 98 0.78 4.83 5.74
C VAL A 98 1.31 3.42 5.45
N PRO A 99 2.01 3.18 4.32
CA PRO A 99 2.52 1.85 3.99
C PRO A 99 3.62 1.37 4.93
N MET A 100 3.59 0.06 5.25
CA MET A 100 4.70 -0.65 5.90
C MET A 100 5.41 -1.55 4.89
N SER A 101 6.73 -1.43 4.81
CA SER A 101 7.55 -2.15 3.85
C SER A 101 8.09 -3.46 4.39
N THR A 102 8.32 -4.42 3.49
CA THR A 102 9.06 -5.68 3.73
C THR A 102 10.27 -5.80 2.80
N GLN A 103 10.80 -4.68 2.29
CA GLN A 103 11.80 -4.71 1.22
C GLN A 103 13.13 -5.36 1.65
N TRP A 104 13.54 -5.15 2.90
CA TRP A 104 14.81 -5.64 3.43
C TRP A 104 14.69 -6.42 4.74
N ASP A 105 13.46 -6.56 5.24
CA ASP A 105 13.13 -7.32 6.45
C ASP A 105 11.78 -7.98 6.22
N SER A 106 11.61 -9.23 6.68
CA SER A 106 10.34 -9.94 6.60
C SER A 106 9.32 -9.38 7.59
N ILE A 107 9.79 -8.79 8.69
CA ILE A 107 8.97 -8.06 9.64
C ILE A 107 8.71 -6.67 9.04
N PRO A 108 7.43 -6.29 8.84
CA PRO A 108 7.08 -5.00 8.27
C PRO A 108 7.64 -3.81 9.07
N TYR A 109 8.12 -2.79 8.37
CA TYR A 109 8.67 -1.58 8.98
C TYR A 109 8.28 -0.32 8.19
N PHE A 110 8.22 0.83 8.88
CA PHE A 110 7.99 2.10 8.23
C PHE A 110 9.23 2.54 7.45
N TYR A 111 9.09 2.63 6.13
CA TYR A 111 10.18 3.06 5.25
C TYR A 111 9.91 4.47 4.70
N PRO A 112 10.64 5.50 5.15
CA PRO A 112 10.33 6.90 4.85
C PRO A 112 10.23 7.22 3.35
N ILE A 113 11.07 6.61 2.51
CA ILE A 113 11.00 6.80 1.04
C ILE A 113 9.68 6.28 0.49
N GLN A 114 9.22 5.11 0.94
CA GLN A 114 7.98 4.54 0.46
C GLN A 114 6.77 5.33 0.94
N ILE A 115 6.78 5.81 2.18
CA ILE A 115 5.74 6.67 2.75
C ILE A 115 5.68 8.01 1.99
N ALA A 116 6.83 8.62 1.69
CA ALA A 116 6.87 9.85 0.92
C ALA A 116 6.37 9.64 -0.52
N GLN A 117 6.75 8.53 -1.16
CA GLN A 117 6.24 8.17 -2.48
C GLN A 117 4.72 7.98 -2.47
N PHE A 118 4.17 7.35 -1.43
CA PHE A 118 2.74 7.21 -1.20
C PHE A 118 2.08 8.59 -1.07
N ALA A 119 2.60 9.47 -0.21
CA ALA A 119 2.09 10.83 -0.08
C ALA A 119 2.09 11.58 -1.43
N LEU A 120 3.23 11.59 -2.12
CA LEU A 120 3.42 12.35 -3.36
C LEU A 120 2.57 11.82 -4.53
N GLN A 121 2.30 10.51 -4.60
CA GLN A 121 1.34 9.99 -5.59
C GLN A 121 -0.09 10.45 -5.30
N HIS A 122 -0.52 10.44 -4.03
CA HIS A 122 -1.88 10.83 -3.65
C HIS A 122 -2.05 12.33 -3.85
N TYR A 123 -1.06 13.14 -3.48
CA TYR A 123 -1.03 14.56 -3.81
C TYR A 123 -1.19 14.81 -5.32
N SER A 124 -0.39 14.11 -6.13
CA SER A 124 -0.41 14.28 -7.59
C SER A 124 -1.76 13.88 -8.17
N ARG A 125 -2.32 12.73 -7.76
CA ARG A 125 -3.64 12.25 -8.20
C ARG A 125 -4.79 13.15 -7.77
N ASN A 126 -4.66 13.79 -6.61
CA ASN A 126 -5.67 14.75 -6.14
C ASN A 126 -5.78 15.95 -7.10
N LEU A 127 -4.69 16.31 -7.78
CA LEU A 127 -4.66 17.41 -8.76
C LEU A 127 -5.04 16.94 -10.17
N THR A 128 -4.68 15.71 -10.56
CA THR A 128 -4.85 15.22 -11.94
C THR A 128 -6.15 14.47 -12.17
N ASP A 129 -6.66 13.76 -11.17
CA ASP A 129 -7.82 12.91 -11.36
C ASP A 129 -9.14 13.69 -11.19
N LYS A 130 -10.22 13.16 -11.76
CA LYS A 130 -11.58 13.69 -11.53
C LYS A 130 -11.93 13.66 -10.03
N PRO A 131 -12.77 14.59 -9.52
CA PRO A 131 -13.21 14.54 -8.11
C PRO A 131 -13.82 13.19 -7.72
N PRO A 132 -13.68 12.75 -6.45
CA PRO A 132 -14.31 11.52 -5.97
C PRO A 132 -15.83 11.62 -6.01
N LYS A 133 -16.50 10.49 -6.29
CA LYS A 133 -17.91 10.35 -5.95
C LYS A 133 -18.02 10.06 -4.46
N VAL A 134 -19.02 10.62 -3.80
CA VAL A 134 -19.21 10.52 -2.34
C VAL A 134 -20.63 10.10 -2.03
N LYS A 135 -20.77 9.10 -1.16
CA LYS A 135 -22.01 8.71 -0.49
C LYS A 135 -21.85 9.02 0.99
N SER A 136 -22.74 9.85 1.52
CA SER A 136 -22.77 10.21 2.94
C SER A 136 -23.84 9.38 3.63
N ILE A 137 -23.42 8.63 4.63
CA ILE A 137 -24.28 7.80 5.47
C ILE A 137 -24.48 8.55 6.80
N GLN A 138 -25.75 8.88 7.09
CA GLN A 138 -26.13 9.46 8.37
C GLN A 138 -26.20 8.36 9.44
N LEU A 139 -26.15 8.76 10.71
CA LEU A 139 -26.11 7.80 11.83
C LEU A 139 -27.50 7.34 12.27
N ASP A 140 -28.56 7.68 11.55
CA ASP A 140 -29.94 7.27 11.87
C ASP A 140 -30.06 5.73 11.92
N GLN A 141 -29.39 5.03 10.98
CA GLN A 141 -29.31 3.55 10.97
C GLN A 141 -28.70 2.97 12.26
N LEU A 142 -27.82 3.71 12.94
CA LEU A 142 -27.25 3.27 14.22
C LEU A 142 -28.26 3.45 15.35
N ILE A 143 -28.94 4.59 15.41
CA ILE A 143 -29.81 4.96 16.54
C ILE A 143 -31.01 4.00 16.67
N GLU A 144 -31.42 3.36 15.58
CA GLU A 144 -32.49 2.35 15.57
C GLU A 144 -32.08 1.00 16.18
N GLN A 145 -30.78 0.77 16.45
CA GLN A 145 -30.27 -0.47 17.00
C GLN A 145 -30.08 -0.42 18.51
N GLU A 146 -30.28 -1.57 19.16
CA GLU A 146 -29.94 -1.74 20.57
C GLU A 146 -28.46 -1.37 20.82
N HIS A 147 -28.18 -0.78 21.98
CA HIS A 147 -26.84 -0.33 22.42
C HIS A 147 -26.23 0.87 21.69
N ALA A 148 -26.97 1.52 20.78
CA ALA A 148 -26.62 2.81 20.20
C ALA A 148 -27.49 3.92 20.78
N MET A 149 -26.87 5.00 21.24
CA MET A 149 -27.56 6.14 21.83
C MET A 149 -27.08 7.44 21.20
N LYS A 150 -28.02 8.28 20.79
CA LYS A 150 -27.71 9.64 20.34
C LYS A 150 -27.05 10.42 21.48
N LYS A 151 -25.85 10.95 21.24
CA LYS A 151 -25.10 11.77 22.20
C LYS A 151 -25.28 13.26 21.91
N ASP A 152 -25.23 13.63 20.63
CA ASP A 152 -25.61 14.96 20.13
C ASP A 152 -26.22 14.84 18.72
N GLU A 153 -26.52 15.97 18.06
CA GLU A 153 -27.11 15.99 16.71
C GLU A 153 -26.29 15.24 15.66
N SER A 154 -24.98 15.15 15.87
CA SER A 154 -24.02 14.61 14.91
C SER A 154 -23.28 13.37 15.42
N SER A 155 -23.52 12.92 16.66
CA SER A 155 -22.76 11.82 17.25
C SER A 155 -23.63 10.79 17.95
N VAL A 156 -23.20 9.52 17.79
CA VAL A 156 -23.83 8.36 18.41
C VAL A 156 -22.78 7.67 19.27
N LYS A 157 -23.15 7.42 20.52
CA LYS A 157 -22.39 6.58 21.44
C LYS A 157 -22.86 5.14 21.29
N ILE A 158 -21.92 4.24 21.09
CA ILE A 158 -22.12 2.80 21.12
C ILE A 158 -21.61 2.32 22.47
N THR A 159 -22.43 1.50 23.14
CA THR A 159 -22.08 0.81 24.37
C THR A 159 -21.85 -0.66 24.09
N SER A 160 -20.91 -1.27 24.80
CA SER A 160 -20.41 -2.63 24.57
C SER A 160 -21.56 -3.63 24.36
N SER A 161 -21.69 -4.09 23.12
CA SER A 161 -22.54 -5.21 22.74
C SER A 161 -21.66 -6.31 22.18
N GLU A 162 -21.83 -7.56 22.64
CA GLU A 162 -21.12 -8.72 22.07
C GLU A 162 -21.31 -8.80 20.55
N ASN A 163 -22.49 -8.36 20.10
CA ASN A 163 -22.88 -8.36 18.69
C ASN A 163 -22.54 -7.08 17.94
N GLY A 164 -21.92 -6.06 18.53
CA GLY A 164 -21.63 -4.76 17.88
C GLY A 164 -22.87 -4.02 17.32
N VAL A 165 -22.65 -2.89 16.65
CA VAL A 165 -23.68 -2.14 15.92
C VAL A 165 -23.28 -2.01 14.46
N ILE A 166 -24.21 -2.25 13.53
CA ILE A 166 -23.94 -2.46 12.10
C ILE A 166 -24.49 -1.30 11.27
N ILE A 167 -23.77 -0.90 10.23
CA ILE A 167 -24.24 0.04 9.23
C ILE A 167 -24.16 -0.64 7.87
N ALA A 168 -25.26 -0.61 7.13
CA ALA A 168 -25.27 -1.08 5.75
C ALA A 168 -24.53 -0.09 4.86
N LEU A 169 -23.63 -0.59 4.02
CA LEU A 169 -22.87 0.22 3.07
C LEU A 169 -23.53 0.17 1.68
N ASP A 170 -23.21 1.15 0.83
CA ASP A 170 -23.63 1.17 -0.57
C ASP A 170 -22.90 0.04 -1.32
N ASP A 171 -23.65 -0.70 -2.14
CA ASP A 171 -23.19 -1.91 -2.82
C ASP A 171 -22.53 -1.63 -4.18
N ASP A 172 -22.47 -0.37 -4.64
CA ASP A 172 -21.73 0.01 -5.83
C ASP A 172 -20.23 -0.27 -5.61
N PRO A 173 -19.64 -1.20 -6.39
CA PRO A 173 -18.28 -1.69 -6.18
C PRO A 173 -17.20 -0.66 -6.53
N SER A 174 -17.58 0.54 -6.97
CA SER A 174 -16.67 1.67 -7.14
C SER A 174 -16.39 2.42 -5.82
N PHE A 175 -17.23 2.30 -4.80
CA PHE A 175 -17.06 2.97 -3.51
C PHE A 175 -16.26 2.11 -2.52
N THR A 176 -14.94 2.10 -2.68
CA THR A 176 -14.03 1.25 -1.89
C THR A 176 -13.39 1.95 -0.69
N VAL A 177 -13.51 3.27 -0.57
CA VAL A 177 -12.87 4.05 0.50
C VAL A 177 -13.87 4.45 1.57
N LEU A 178 -13.54 4.18 2.84
CA LEU A 178 -14.33 4.60 3.99
C LEU A 178 -13.62 5.72 4.75
N ILE A 179 -14.36 6.78 5.08
CA ILE A 179 -13.92 7.86 5.95
C ILE A 179 -14.95 8.08 7.06
N PHE A 180 -14.51 8.07 8.32
CA PHE A 180 -15.38 8.37 9.45
C PHE A 180 -14.61 8.88 10.65
N SER A 181 -15.29 9.61 11.53
CA SER A 181 -14.70 10.11 12.77
C SER A 181 -15.11 9.22 13.95
N TRP A 182 -14.13 8.71 14.68
CA TRP A 182 -14.31 7.69 15.71
C TRP A 182 -13.45 7.99 16.95
N ILE A 183 -14.03 7.76 18.13
CA ILE A 183 -13.33 7.72 19.42
C ILE A 183 -13.54 6.34 20.02
N PRO A 184 -12.49 5.54 20.23
CA PRO A 184 -12.57 4.40 21.13
C PRO A 184 -12.65 4.89 22.58
N GLU A 185 -13.64 4.44 23.35
CA GLU A 185 -13.79 4.80 24.76
C GLU A 185 -13.14 3.76 25.69
N ASN A 186 -13.05 2.48 25.28
CA ASN A 186 -12.29 1.41 25.97
C ASN A 186 -11.29 0.68 25.03
N ASP A 187 -10.45 -0.20 25.57
CA ASP A 187 -9.42 -0.93 24.79
C ASP A 187 -10.03 -2.03 23.90
N ASP A 188 -11.23 -2.48 24.23
CA ASP A 188 -12.01 -3.45 23.45
C ASP A 188 -12.71 -2.83 22.23
N ALA A 189 -12.65 -1.50 22.11
CA ALA A 189 -13.24 -0.78 21.00
C ALA A 189 -12.57 -1.17 19.68
N ALA A 190 -13.38 -1.60 18.72
CA ALA A 190 -12.93 -2.07 17.42
C ALA A 190 -13.96 -1.74 16.33
N PHE A 191 -13.57 -1.89 15.08
CA PHE A 191 -14.52 -1.89 13.98
C PHE A 191 -14.14 -2.96 12.95
N SER A 192 -15.12 -3.45 12.19
CA SER A 192 -14.89 -4.36 11.09
C SER A 192 -15.62 -3.94 9.84
N VAL A 193 -15.03 -4.25 8.68
CA VAL A 193 -15.69 -4.09 7.39
C VAL A 193 -15.87 -5.48 6.79
N THR A 194 -17.11 -5.81 6.47
CA THR A 194 -17.45 -7.06 5.78
C THR A 194 -17.59 -6.76 4.29
N ILE A 195 -16.90 -7.55 3.46
CA ILE A 195 -16.93 -7.44 2.00
C ILE A 195 -17.24 -8.78 1.37
N THR A 196 -17.65 -8.76 0.11
CA THR A 196 -17.70 -9.95 -0.74
C THR A 196 -16.64 -9.85 -1.84
N ASP A 197 -15.77 -10.85 -1.95
CA ASP A 197 -14.89 -11.01 -3.12
C ASP A 197 -15.71 -11.65 -4.24
N ARG A 198 -16.00 -10.89 -5.29
CA ARG A 198 -16.84 -11.31 -6.41
C ARG A 198 -16.16 -12.32 -7.33
N ARG A 199 -14.84 -12.50 -7.22
CA ARG A 199 -14.09 -13.49 -8.01
C ARG A 199 -14.23 -14.89 -7.42
N SER A 200 -14.22 -14.97 -6.09
CA SER A 200 -14.28 -16.22 -5.33
C SER A 200 -15.65 -16.50 -4.69
N HIS A 201 -16.55 -15.52 -4.71
CA HIS A 201 -17.84 -15.51 -4.01
C HIS A 201 -17.73 -15.73 -2.49
N ARG A 202 -16.58 -15.40 -1.91
CA ARG A 202 -16.34 -15.50 -0.46
C ARG A 202 -16.60 -14.19 0.25
N THR A 203 -16.99 -14.30 1.51
CA THR A 203 -17.04 -13.17 2.42
C THR A 203 -15.66 -12.96 3.05
N VAL A 204 -15.19 -11.72 3.07
CA VAL A 204 -13.97 -11.35 3.80
C VAL A 204 -14.33 -10.32 4.85
N LYS A 205 -13.91 -10.57 6.08
CA LYS A 205 -14.09 -9.68 7.22
C LYS A 205 -12.75 -9.09 7.64
N LEU A 206 -12.61 -7.78 7.50
CA LEU A 206 -11.44 -7.04 7.96
C LEU A 206 -11.74 -6.46 9.34
N MET A 207 -11.10 -6.99 10.38
CA MET A 207 -11.21 -6.53 11.76
C MET A 207 -10.10 -5.54 12.09
N TYR A 208 -10.43 -4.40 12.67
CA TYR A 208 -9.48 -3.38 13.11
C TYR A 208 -9.59 -3.23 14.62
N LYS A 209 -8.56 -3.63 15.36
CA LYS A 209 -8.55 -3.61 16.84
C LYS A 209 -7.22 -3.12 17.40
N PHE A 210 -7.25 -2.60 18.62
CA PHE A 210 -6.03 -2.24 19.36
C PHE A 210 -5.29 -3.50 19.78
N VAL A 211 -4.13 -3.70 19.19
CA VAL A 211 -3.23 -4.80 19.50
C VAL A 211 -1.87 -4.43 18.95
N GLU A 212 -0.84 -4.52 19.78
CA GLU A 212 0.52 -4.21 19.36
C GLU A 212 1.13 -5.43 18.65
N ASP A 213 1.07 -5.43 17.31
CA ASP A 213 1.58 -6.52 16.48
C ASP A 213 2.35 -5.98 15.27
N ARG A 214 3.61 -6.39 15.16
CA ARG A 214 4.53 -5.92 14.13
C ARG A 214 4.18 -6.40 12.71
N ARG A 215 3.31 -7.40 12.57
CA ARG A 215 2.87 -7.94 11.26
C ARG A 215 1.93 -6.99 10.53
N CYS A 216 1.34 -6.01 11.24
CA CYS A 216 0.32 -5.07 10.77
C CYS A 216 -1.02 -5.70 10.36
N VAL A 217 -0.99 -6.82 9.63
CA VAL A 217 -2.15 -7.61 9.23
C VAL A 217 -1.83 -9.12 9.24
N TRP A 218 -2.76 -9.91 9.74
CA TRP A 218 -2.67 -11.38 9.78
C TRP A 218 -4.06 -12.04 9.67
N PRO A 219 -4.13 -13.27 9.14
CA PRO A 219 -5.37 -14.04 9.16
C PRO A 219 -5.70 -14.51 10.58
N ASN A 220 -6.98 -14.49 10.94
CA ASN A 220 -7.49 -15.11 12.16
C ASN A 220 -7.75 -16.58 11.84
N ILE A 221 -6.70 -17.40 11.93
CA ILE A 221 -6.81 -18.84 11.75
C ILE A 221 -7.15 -19.44 13.13
N GLU A 222 -8.29 -20.11 13.24
CA GLU A 222 -8.57 -20.97 14.39
C GLU A 222 -7.52 -22.09 14.40
N THR A 223 -6.78 -22.19 15.50
CA THR A 223 -5.46 -22.84 15.59
C THR A 223 -5.42 -24.35 15.42
N ASP A 224 -6.52 -25.02 15.06
CA ASP A 224 -6.56 -26.49 14.97
C ASP A 224 -6.72 -27.05 13.54
N ASP A 225 -6.83 -26.21 12.51
CA ASP A 225 -7.06 -26.69 11.13
C ASP A 225 -6.04 -26.14 10.12
N TYR A 226 -4.74 -26.32 10.42
CA TYR A 226 -3.66 -26.20 9.43
C TYR A 226 -3.70 -27.35 8.40
N ASN A 227 -4.89 -27.75 7.95
CA ASN A 227 -5.06 -28.56 6.77
C ASN A 227 -4.91 -27.64 5.54
N GLU A 228 -4.30 -28.17 4.47
CA GLU A 228 -3.93 -27.47 3.22
C GLU A 228 -5.09 -26.81 2.45
N ASP A 229 -6.29 -26.70 3.03
CA ASP A 229 -7.54 -26.39 2.36
C ASP A 229 -8.27 -25.15 2.94
N ASN A 230 -7.51 -24.06 3.21
CA ASN A 230 -8.03 -22.67 3.29
C ASN A 230 -8.90 -22.28 2.06
N ARG A 231 -9.00 -23.14 1.04
CA ARG A 231 -9.87 -23.00 -0.11
C ARG A 231 -11.34 -23.34 0.15
N LYS A 232 -11.69 -23.90 1.32
CA LYS A 232 -13.08 -24.28 1.65
C LYS A 232 -13.79 -23.36 2.62
N GLN A 233 -13.10 -22.41 3.26
CA GLN A 233 -13.75 -21.43 4.12
C GLN A 233 -14.60 -20.45 3.30
N GLU A 234 -15.89 -20.38 3.61
CA GLU A 234 -16.83 -19.43 3.02
C GLU A 234 -16.58 -17.98 3.51
N GLU A 235 -16.09 -17.85 4.75
CA GLU A 235 -15.71 -16.58 5.37
C GLU A 235 -14.22 -16.57 5.74
N LEU A 236 -13.50 -15.54 5.31
CA LEU A 236 -12.11 -15.29 5.69
C LEU A 236 -12.03 -14.07 6.61
N VAL A 237 -11.40 -14.22 7.78
CA VAL A 237 -11.26 -13.13 8.75
C VAL A 237 -9.79 -12.72 8.86
N PHE A 238 -9.53 -11.42 8.76
CA PHE A 238 -8.21 -10.84 8.94
C PHE A 238 -8.23 -9.74 9.98
N THR A 239 -7.20 -9.66 10.79
CA THR A 239 -7.03 -8.56 11.74
C THR A 239 -5.97 -7.58 11.25
N TYR A 240 -6.31 -6.29 11.26
CA TYR A 240 -5.42 -5.15 11.17
C TYR A 240 -5.16 -4.56 12.56
N SER A 241 -3.89 -4.32 12.87
CA SER A 241 -3.46 -3.69 14.12
C SER A 241 -3.68 -2.17 14.05
N LEU A 242 -4.46 -1.64 15.01
CA LEU A 242 -4.59 -0.21 15.30
C LEU A 242 -3.45 0.30 16.21
N GLY A 243 -2.45 -0.53 16.51
CA GLY A 243 -1.36 -0.20 17.43
C GLY A 243 -1.82 -0.15 18.88
N LYS A 244 -1.12 0.66 19.67
CA LYS A 244 -1.47 0.96 21.06
C LYS A 244 -2.48 2.09 21.10
N ARG A 245 -3.47 1.99 21.98
CA ARG A 245 -4.35 3.13 22.23
C ARG A 245 -3.60 4.22 23.01
N ASP A 246 -3.35 5.33 22.34
CA ASP A 246 -2.71 6.53 22.88
C ASP A 246 -3.56 7.80 22.66
N HIS A 247 -4.74 7.65 22.06
CA HIS A 247 -5.60 8.74 21.62
C HIS A 247 -6.94 8.71 22.36
N PHE A 248 -7.27 9.82 23.00
CA PHE A 248 -8.51 10.04 23.75
C PHE A 248 -9.40 11.11 23.09
N SER A 249 -9.13 11.43 21.83
CA SER A 249 -9.83 12.43 21.01
C SER A 249 -10.33 11.83 19.69
N PHE A 250 -11.21 12.55 18.99
CA PHE A 250 -11.70 12.11 17.69
C PHE A 250 -10.56 11.88 16.70
N GLN A 251 -10.60 10.71 16.07
CA GLN A 251 -9.70 10.35 14.99
C GLN A 251 -10.49 10.14 13.70
N THR A 252 -9.99 10.68 12.60
CA THR A 252 -10.58 10.44 11.26
C THR A 252 -10.01 9.17 10.64
N ILE A 253 -10.71 8.07 10.69
CA ILE A 253 -10.33 6.84 9.98
C ILE A 253 -10.47 7.06 8.47
N VAL A 254 -9.47 6.63 7.70
CA VAL A 254 -9.45 6.67 6.22
C VAL A 254 -8.89 5.34 5.74
N ARG A 255 -9.74 4.45 5.22
CA ARG A 255 -9.33 3.11 4.74
C ARG A 255 -9.73 2.88 3.30
N ASP A 256 -8.78 2.47 2.48
CA ASP A 256 -9.07 1.91 1.15
C ASP A 256 -9.26 0.40 1.30
N ILE A 257 -10.52 -0.01 1.36
CA ILE A 257 -10.90 -1.40 1.65
C ILE A 257 -10.50 -2.32 0.50
N LEU A 258 -10.38 -1.82 -0.74
CA LEU A 258 -9.86 -2.60 -1.86
C LEU A 258 -8.40 -2.99 -1.62
N ILE A 259 -7.58 -2.02 -1.21
CA ILE A 259 -6.18 -2.24 -0.91
C ILE A 259 -6.02 -3.14 0.31
N ASP A 260 -6.77 -2.87 1.38
CA ASP A 260 -6.69 -3.68 2.61
C ASP A 260 -7.11 -5.14 2.36
N THR A 261 -8.17 -5.35 1.59
CA THR A 261 -8.58 -6.70 1.19
C THR A 261 -7.52 -7.36 0.32
N SER A 262 -6.95 -6.63 -0.65
CA SER A 262 -5.92 -7.19 -1.54
C SER A 262 -4.66 -7.59 -0.77
N LYS A 263 -4.27 -6.83 0.26
CA LYS A 263 -3.11 -7.15 1.10
C LYS A 263 -3.38 -8.31 2.05
N ALA A 264 -4.59 -8.39 2.59
CA ALA A 264 -5.02 -9.49 3.44
C ALA A 264 -5.10 -10.82 2.66
N LEU A 265 -5.74 -10.84 1.49
CA LEU A 265 -5.85 -12.05 0.67
C LEU A 265 -4.49 -12.55 0.18
N ALA A 266 -3.56 -11.66 -0.13
CA ALA A 266 -2.19 -12.03 -0.50
C ALA A 266 -1.42 -12.81 0.58
N LEU A 267 -1.94 -12.90 1.81
CA LEU A 267 -1.34 -13.68 2.91
C LEU A 267 -1.67 -15.17 2.83
N VAL A 268 -2.79 -15.51 2.22
CA VAL A 268 -3.37 -16.86 2.22
C VAL A 268 -3.56 -17.42 0.82
N GLU A 269 -3.65 -16.55 -0.19
CA GLU A 269 -3.75 -16.94 -1.59
C GLU A 269 -2.35 -17.25 -2.15
N PRO A 270 -2.16 -18.41 -2.81
CA PRO A 270 -0.89 -18.70 -3.47
C PRO A 270 -0.64 -17.69 -4.59
N VAL A 271 0.60 -17.21 -4.69
CA VAL A 271 1.03 -16.32 -5.78
C VAL A 271 0.92 -17.08 -7.11
N SER A 272 -0.21 -16.94 -7.81
CA SER A 272 -0.32 -17.50 -9.15
C SER A 272 0.47 -16.62 -10.11
N VAL A 273 1.62 -17.12 -10.55
CA VAL A 273 2.43 -16.52 -11.61
C VAL A 273 1.68 -16.71 -12.92
N ARG A 274 1.32 -15.62 -13.62
CA ARG A 274 0.73 -15.72 -14.95
C ARG A 274 1.75 -16.28 -15.93
N LYS A 275 1.29 -16.95 -16.99
CA LYS A 275 2.16 -17.55 -18.04
C LYS A 275 3.10 -16.55 -18.73
N ASP A 276 2.86 -15.25 -18.59
CA ASP A 276 3.70 -14.16 -19.12
C ASP A 276 4.76 -13.65 -18.13
N GLY A 277 4.91 -14.31 -16.97
CA GLY A 277 5.85 -13.92 -15.92
C GLY A 277 5.38 -12.73 -15.07
N THR A 278 4.17 -12.21 -15.30
CA THR A 278 3.58 -11.18 -14.44
C THR A 278 2.85 -11.82 -13.26
N GLN A 279 3.13 -11.37 -12.03
CA GLN A 279 2.36 -11.80 -10.87
C GLN A 279 0.90 -11.33 -11.01
N ASN A 280 -0.04 -12.02 -10.35
CA ASN A 280 -1.44 -11.60 -10.32
C ASN A 280 -1.53 -10.11 -9.96
N GLY A 281 -2.00 -9.30 -10.91
CA GLY A 281 -2.42 -7.93 -10.59
C GLY A 281 -3.49 -8.06 -9.51
N GLY A 282 -3.24 -7.46 -8.34
CA GLY A 282 -4.12 -7.54 -7.18
C GLY A 282 -5.56 -7.10 -7.48
N LEU A 283 -6.39 -7.07 -6.44
CA LEU A 283 -7.81 -6.70 -6.61
C LEU A 283 -7.96 -5.37 -7.34
N LYS A 284 -8.94 -5.32 -8.24
CA LYS A 284 -9.33 -4.14 -8.98
C LYS A 284 -10.69 -3.65 -8.53
N THR A 285 -10.97 -2.38 -8.81
CA THR A 285 -12.33 -1.84 -8.68
C THR A 285 -13.31 -2.73 -9.44
N GLY A 286 -14.41 -3.13 -8.79
CA GLY A 286 -15.35 -4.12 -9.34
C GLY A 286 -15.16 -5.54 -8.81
N ASP A 287 -13.98 -5.91 -8.29
CA ASP A 287 -13.71 -7.26 -7.76
C ASP A 287 -14.29 -7.46 -6.35
N ILE A 288 -14.56 -6.38 -5.61
CA ILE A 288 -15.18 -6.45 -4.28
C ILE A 288 -16.43 -5.58 -4.20
N THR A 289 -17.32 -5.94 -3.28
CA THR A 289 -18.44 -5.11 -2.82
C THR A 289 -18.40 -5.00 -1.31
N LEU A 290 -18.55 -3.79 -0.77
CA LEU A 290 -18.62 -3.56 0.67
C LEU A 290 -20.05 -3.83 1.14
N LEU A 291 -20.23 -4.65 2.17
CA LEU A 291 -21.54 -5.02 2.70
C LEU A 291 -21.89 -4.17 3.92
N SER A 292 -21.00 -4.14 4.91
CA SER A 292 -21.30 -3.45 6.17
C SER A 292 -20.06 -2.96 6.90
N LEU A 293 -20.25 -1.90 7.67
CA LEU A 293 -19.31 -1.39 8.67
C LEU A 293 -19.91 -1.66 10.05
N LYS A 294 -19.17 -2.36 10.90
CA LYS A 294 -19.62 -2.78 12.22
C LYS A 294 -18.70 -2.26 13.30
N PHE A 295 -19.23 -1.70 14.37
CA PHE A 295 -18.49 -1.17 15.50
C PHE A 295 -18.71 -2.04 16.74
N TYR A 296 -17.67 -2.21 17.54
CA TYR A 296 -17.64 -3.03 18.75
C TYR A 296 -17.07 -2.24 19.92
N GLY A 297 -17.38 -2.68 21.14
CA GLY A 297 -16.93 -2.04 22.37
C GLY A 297 -17.52 -0.65 22.56
N ASP A 298 -17.05 0.06 23.60
CA ASP A 298 -17.51 1.40 23.86
C ASP A 298 -16.82 2.37 22.92
N CYS A 299 -17.59 3.07 22.11
CA CYS A 299 -17.04 4.09 21.22
C CYS A 299 -18.05 5.18 20.88
N THR A 300 -17.55 6.34 20.44
CA THR A 300 -18.38 7.41 19.88
C THR A 300 -18.04 7.60 18.40
N ILE A 301 -19.05 7.69 17.55
CA ILE A 301 -18.92 7.94 16.11
C ILE A 301 -19.58 9.28 15.78
N ARG A 302 -19.00 10.02 14.84
CA ARG A 302 -19.58 11.27 14.33
C ARG A 302 -19.95 11.17 12.85
N ALA A 303 -21.14 11.69 12.54
CA ALA A 303 -21.69 11.82 11.21
C ALA A 303 -20.95 12.89 10.39
N PRO A 304 -21.00 12.81 9.04
CA PRO A 304 -21.40 11.63 8.28
C PRO A 304 -20.25 10.62 8.18
N ILE A 305 -20.59 9.34 8.03
CA ILE A 305 -19.67 8.35 7.48
C ILE A 305 -19.67 8.54 5.96
N LYS A 306 -18.50 8.61 5.33
CA LYS A 306 -18.37 8.78 3.88
C LYS A 306 -17.86 7.50 3.25
N GLN A 307 -18.58 7.02 2.25
CA GLN A 307 -18.10 6.00 1.32
C GLN A 307 -17.74 6.71 0.01
N GLN A 308 -16.52 6.52 -0.48
CA GLN A 308 -15.95 7.28 -1.59
C GLN A 308 -15.27 6.38 -2.60
N THR A 309 -15.17 6.85 -3.84
CA THR A 309 -14.37 6.17 -4.86
C THR A 309 -12.86 6.34 -4.65
N LYS A 310 -12.45 7.35 -3.88
CA LYS A 310 -11.05 7.68 -3.54
C LYS A 310 -10.99 8.80 -2.50
N ALA A 311 -9.88 8.88 -1.77
CA ALA A 311 -9.60 9.91 -0.75
C ALA A 311 -8.15 10.40 -0.81
N HIS A 312 -7.73 10.89 -1.99
CA HIS A 312 -6.32 11.24 -2.21
C HIS A 312 -5.82 12.35 -1.28
N HIS A 313 -6.63 13.38 -1.05
CA HIS A 313 -6.27 14.47 -0.15
C HIS A 313 -6.05 13.97 1.28
N GLU A 314 -6.98 13.17 1.79
CA GLU A 314 -6.94 12.64 3.15
C GLU A 314 -5.75 11.69 3.36
N MET A 315 -5.47 10.82 2.38
CA MET A 315 -4.31 9.92 2.41
C MET A 315 -2.99 10.69 2.35
N PHE A 316 -2.91 11.75 1.55
CA PHE A 316 -1.75 12.64 1.50
C PHE A 316 -1.50 13.32 2.86
N LEU A 317 -2.54 13.88 3.48
CA LEU A 317 -2.40 14.53 4.78
C LEU A 317 -2.02 13.56 5.89
N ARG A 318 -2.60 12.35 5.90
CA ARG A 318 -2.22 11.28 6.85
C ARG A 318 -0.74 10.92 6.74
N ALA A 319 -0.25 10.75 5.52
CA ALA A 319 1.16 10.48 5.28
C ALA A 319 2.07 11.67 5.64
N SER A 320 1.59 12.91 5.46
CA SER A 320 2.32 14.13 5.84
C SER A 320 2.44 14.26 7.37
N GLU A 321 1.36 14.02 8.10
CA GLU A 321 1.34 13.99 9.57
C GLU A 321 2.26 12.89 10.15
N TRP A 322 2.39 11.75 9.45
CA TRP A 322 3.37 10.73 9.85
C TRP A 322 4.80 11.28 9.90
N PHE A 323 5.19 12.13 8.94
CA PHE A 323 6.52 12.75 8.94
C PHE A 323 6.71 13.71 10.12
N LEU A 324 5.67 14.46 10.53
CA LEU A 324 5.75 15.31 11.73
C LEU A 324 5.97 14.48 13.00
N LYS A 325 5.19 13.40 13.16
CA LYS A 325 5.22 12.56 14.36
C LYS A 325 6.48 11.70 14.48
N ASN A 326 7.15 11.39 13.36
CA ASN A 326 8.26 10.43 13.31
C ASN A 326 9.60 11.06 12.92
N GLN A 327 9.71 12.39 12.91
CA GLN A 327 11.01 13.05 12.75
C GLN A 327 11.83 12.87 14.03
N ASP A 328 13.06 12.38 13.89
CA ASP A 328 13.97 12.21 15.02
C ASP A 328 14.62 13.54 15.45
N SER A 329 15.36 13.50 16.56
CA SER A 329 16.05 14.68 17.12
C SER A 329 17.15 15.23 16.21
N GLN A 330 17.61 14.49 15.21
CA GLN A 330 18.58 14.95 14.21
C GLN A 330 17.90 15.63 13.01
N GLY A 331 16.57 15.69 12.99
CA GLY A 331 15.76 16.20 11.87
C GLY A 331 15.49 15.14 10.80
N GLY A 332 15.92 13.90 11.01
CA GLY A 332 15.81 12.83 10.03
C GLY A 332 14.60 11.93 10.21
N TRP A 333 14.42 11.04 9.23
CA TRP A 333 13.59 9.85 9.38
C TRP A 333 14.47 8.62 9.21
N ALA A 334 14.91 8.08 10.34
CA ALA A 334 15.81 6.94 10.39
C ALA A 334 15.14 5.66 9.86
N VAL A 335 15.88 4.86 9.10
CA VAL A 335 15.40 3.55 8.62
C VAL A 335 15.66 2.50 9.70
N PRO A 336 14.63 1.84 10.26
CA PRO A 336 14.76 1.01 11.46
C PRO A 336 15.34 -0.40 11.19
N VAL A 337 15.87 -0.64 10.01
CA VAL A 337 16.43 -1.94 9.60
C VAL A 337 17.82 -1.79 9.01
N GLN A 338 18.64 -2.83 9.16
CA GLN A 338 19.97 -2.88 8.56
C GLN A 338 19.86 -2.95 7.03
N ARG A 339 20.80 -2.31 6.32
CA ARG A 339 20.91 -2.41 4.86
C ARG A 339 22.32 -2.74 4.44
N THR A 340 22.46 -3.79 3.64
CA THR A 340 23.73 -4.18 3.02
C THR A 340 23.74 -3.78 1.54
N ILE A 341 24.83 -3.16 1.09
CA ILE A 341 25.01 -2.57 -0.26
C ILE A 341 26.38 -2.98 -0.81
N ALA A 342 26.53 -2.92 -2.14
CA ALA A 342 27.78 -3.18 -2.87
C ALA A 342 28.35 -4.58 -2.58
N ASP A 343 27.61 -5.64 -2.91
CA ASP A 343 28.03 -7.03 -2.72
C ASP A 343 28.58 -7.33 -1.32
N ASN A 344 27.87 -6.82 -0.31
CA ASN A 344 28.20 -6.93 1.11
C ASN A 344 29.42 -6.15 1.59
N GLN A 345 29.91 -5.18 0.82
CA GLN A 345 31.03 -4.33 1.22
C GLN A 345 30.64 -3.17 2.15
N LEU A 346 29.38 -2.73 2.12
CA LEU A 346 28.88 -1.67 2.98
C LEU A 346 27.64 -2.14 3.75
N VAL A 347 27.76 -2.16 5.08
CA VAL A 347 26.64 -2.47 5.99
C VAL A 347 26.24 -1.19 6.72
N LEU A 348 25.01 -0.75 6.50
CA LEU A 348 24.38 0.35 7.21
C LEU A 348 23.57 -0.25 8.37
N ALA A 349 24.02 -0.03 9.60
CA ALA A 349 23.28 -0.42 10.79
C ALA A 349 21.91 0.28 10.83
N ALA A 350 20.91 -0.38 11.44
CA ALA A 350 19.60 0.22 11.67
C ALA A 350 19.72 1.60 12.32
N GLY A 351 18.90 2.54 11.88
CA GLY A 351 18.99 3.95 12.28
C GLY A 351 19.66 4.86 11.23
N TRP A 352 20.06 4.33 10.07
CA TRP A 352 20.67 5.11 9.00
C TRP A 352 19.67 6.06 8.31
N HIS A 353 20.18 7.19 7.82
CA HIS A 353 19.40 8.18 7.05
C HIS A 353 19.71 8.11 5.56
N SER A 354 18.74 8.54 4.74
CA SER A 354 18.87 8.59 3.29
C SER A 354 18.60 9.99 2.75
N ALA A 355 19.50 10.52 1.92
CA ALA A 355 19.27 11.79 1.23
C ALA A 355 17.98 11.77 0.39
N MET A 356 17.63 10.61 -0.20
CA MET A 356 16.37 10.44 -0.92
C MET A 356 15.15 10.44 0.03
N ALA A 357 15.27 9.86 1.22
CA ALA A 357 14.22 9.94 2.24
C ALA A 357 13.97 11.41 2.62
N GLN A 358 15.04 12.13 2.95
CA GLN A 358 14.97 13.54 3.32
C GLN A 358 14.40 14.40 2.18
N GLY A 359 14.89 14.25 0.96
CA GLY A 359 14.45 15.03 -0.21
C GLY A 359 12.97 14.80 -0.57
N HIS A 360 12.49 13.55 -0.53
CA HIS A 360 11.08 13.28 -0.74
C HIS A 360 10.22 13.80 0.43
N ALA A 361 10.66 13.64 1.67
CA ALA A 361 9.94 14.16 2.83
C ALA A 361 9.82 15.69 2.78
N LEU A 362 10.90 16.41 2.41
CA LEU A 362 10.85 17.86 2.15
C LEU A 362 9.77 18.21 1.11
N SER A 363 9.72 17.45 0.01
CA SER A 363 8.70 17.66 -1.04
C SER A 363 7.27 17.42 -0.54
N VAL A 364 7.07 16.49 0.39
CA VAL A 364 5.79 16.23 1.06
C VAL A 364 5.43 17.38 1.99
N LEU A 365 6.35 17.76 2.88
CA LEU A 365 6.15 18.80 3.89
C LEU A 365 5.86 20.16 3.26
N THR A 366 6.58 20.56 2.22
CA THR A 366 6.30 21.80 1.47
C THR A 366 4.90 21.81 0.88
N ARG A 367 4.44 20.68 0.32
CA ARG A 367 3.09 20.54 -0.23
C ARG A 367 2.03 20.52 0.86
N ALA A 368 2.32 19.92 2.00
CA ALA A 368 1.42 19.86 3.14
C ALA A 368 1.22 21.25 3.75
N PHE A 369 2.30 22.03 3.89
CA PHE A 369 2.23 23.44 4.26
C PHE A 369 1.38 24.23 3.25
N HIS A 370 1.64 24.10 1.95
CA HIS A 370 0.86 24.80 0.94
C HIS A 370 -0.65 24.44 1.02
N ALA A 371 -0.97 23.17 1.26
CA ALA A 371 -2.36 22.70 1.35
C ALA A 371 -3.09 23.10 2.65
N THR A 372 -2.38 23.31 3.75
CA THR A 372 -2.99 23.47 5.10
C THR A 372 -2.68 24.80 5.77
N GLN A 373 -1.64 25.50 5.33
CA GLN A 373 -1.03 26.67 5.99
C GLN A 373 -0.52 26.41 7.41
N ASP A 374 -0.30 25.14 7.77
CA ASP A 374 0.23 24.75 9.09
C ASP A 374 1.76 24.81 9.12
N SER A 375 2.30 25.75 9.93
CA SER A 375 3.74 26.02 10.01
C SER A 375 4.57 24.83 10.47
N ARG A 376 3.97 23.87 11.20
CA ARG A 376 4.65 22.66 11.69
C ARG A 376 5.33 21.90 10.55
N PHE A 377 4.73 21.92 9.35
CA PHE A 377 5.31 21.26 8.17
C PHE A 377 6.60 21.94 7.67
N ILE A 378 6.66 23.27 7.61
CA ILE A 378 7.88 23.98 7.20
C ILE A 378 8.95 23.87 8.28
N GLU A 379 8.59 24.00 9.56
CA GLU A 379 9.53 23.83 10.68
C GLU A 379 10.17 22.44 10.68
N ALA A 380 9.39 21.38 10.40
CA ALA A 380 9.93 20.04 10.21
C ALA A 380 10.86 19.95 8.98
N GLY A 381 10.51 20.65 7.89
CA GLY A 381 11.34 20.74 6.70
C GLY A 381 12.70 21.39 6.95
N GLU A 382 12.74 22.50 7.68
CA GLU A 382 13.97 23.18 8.06
C GLU A 382 14.90 22.27 8.88
N LYS A 383 14.34 21.57 9.89
CA LYS A 383 15.08 20.58 10.68
C LYS A 383 15.66 19.47 9.80
N ALA A 384 14.93 19.04 8.77
CA ALA A 384 15.36 17.98 7.87
C ALA A 384 16.59 18.32 7.02
N LEU A 385 16.88 19.62 6.83
CA LEU A 385 18.06 20.08 6.11
C LEU A 385 19.36 19.88 6.92
N HIS A 386 19.29 19.79 8.25
CA HIS A 386 20.48 19.67 9.10
C HIS A 386 21.34 18.45 8.77
N LEU A 387 20.73 17.34 8.34
CA LEU A 387 21.47 16.12 7.99
C LEU A 387 22.36 16.27 6.76
N PHE A 388 22.07 17.20 5.85
CA PHE A 388 22.89 17.44 4.65
C PHE A 388 24.18 18.19 4.96
N ASN A 389 24.24 18.90 6.09
CA ASN A 389 25.41 19.67 6.51
C ASN A 389 26.39 18.85 7.36
N LYS A 390 26.08 17.59 7.65
CA LYS A 390 26.99 16.71 8.39
C LYS A 390 28.10 16.20 7.47
N VAL A 391 29.23 16.90 7.47
CA VAL A 391 30.48 16.38 6.93
C VAL A 391 31.00 15.33 7.93
N LYS A 392 31.19 14.09 7.48
CA LYS A 392 31.97 13.13 8.27
C LYS A 392 33.42 13.61 8.31
N HIS A 393 33.90 13.98 9.50
CA HIS A 393 35.33 14.06 9.77
C HIS A 393 35.92 12.66 9.95
#